data_AF-A0A7V4TA43-F1
#
_entry.id   AF-A0A7V4TA43-F1
#
_cell.length_a   1.000
_cell.length_b   1.000
_cell.length_c   1.000
_cell.angle_alpha   90.00
_cell.angle_beta   90.00
_cell.angle_gamma   90.00
#
_symmetry.space_group_name_H-M   'P 1'
#
loop_
_entity.id
_entity.type
_entity.pdbx_description
1 polymer ?
#
loop_
_entity_poly.entity_id
_entity_poly.type
_entity_poly.pdbx_seq_one_letter_code
_entity_poly.pdbx_strand_id
1 'polypeptide(L)'
;MAIYLDDWTSGTRVYGNICVRANRAVLLGGGRDNVIENNIFVDCNPAMHVDARGLADWTKSYRDGTNNWMFDRLKEVNHNQPPYSVQYPKLANILEDDPWVPKGNVIARNICVGGKWLDLHGVDPKWLDMQDNFTEGDPMFLDPDKMDFRLRPDSPAFKIGFKQIPTDRIGLYEDEYRRSLPYDISASCGTSVIGLYEDEYRRSLPEQHQ
;
A
#
# COMPACT_ATOMS: atom_id res chain seq x y z
N MET A 1 -4.20 6.78 -12.21
CA MET A 1 -3.92 6.12 -10.92
C MET A 1 -3.06 4.91 -11.17
N ALA A 2 -2.16 4.54 -10.27
CA ALA A 2 -1.39 3.29 -10.38
C ALA A 2 -1.96 2.22 -9.45
N ILE A 3 -2.17 2.56 -8.17
CA ILE A 3 -2.76 1.70 -7.15
C ILE A 3 -4.00 2.41 -6.60
N TYR A 4 -5.14 1.72 -6.62
CA TYR A 4 -6.42 2.28 -6.20
C TYR A 4 -7.04 1.43 -5.11
N LEU A 5 -7.10 1.97 -3.89
CA LEU A 5 -7.86 1.43 -2.78
C LEU A 5 -9.24 2.07 -2.84
N ASP A 6 -10.15 1.39 -3.54
CA ASP A 6 -11.47 1.91 -3.88
C ASP A 6 -12.42 1.86 -2.68
N ASP A 7 -13.37 2.80 -2.64
CA ASP A 7 -14.50 2.88 -1.70
C ASP A 7 -14.34 2.17 -0.35
N TRP A 8 -13.71 2.86 0.59
CA TRP A 8 -13.56 2.41 1.98
C TRP A 8 -12.74 1.13 2.18
N THR A 9 -11.97 0.71 1.17
CA THR A 9 -10.98 -0.37 1.32
C THR A 9 -10.15 -0.16 2.58
N SER A 10 -10.09 -1.18 3.44
CA SER A 10 -9.51 -1.12 4.77
C SER A 10 -8.59 -2.30 5.03
N GLY A 11 -7.60 -2.14 5.92
CA GLY A 11 -6.69 -3.23 6.31
C GLY A 11 -5.74 -3.72 5.21
N THR A 12 -5.55 -2.96 4.13
CA THR A 12 -4.68 -3.33 3.00
C THR A 12 -3.28 -2.75 3.15
N ARG A 13 -2.26 -3.49 2.72
CA ARG A 13 -0.87 -3.02 2.68
C ARG A 13 -0.39 -2.78 1.26
N VAL A 14 0.05 -1.56 0.97
CA VAL A 14 0.71 -1.15 -0.27
C VAL A 14 2.19 -0.96 0.04
N TYR A 15 3.01 -1.95 -0.34
CA TYR A 15 4.41 -2.01 0.05
C TYR A 15 5.34 -2.31 -1.11
N GLY A 16 6.49 -1.62 -1.17
CA GLY A 16 7.57 -1.96 -2.09
C GLY A 16 7.27 -1.68 -3.56
N ASN A 17 6.38 -0.73 -3.86
CA ASN A 17 6.00 -0.39 -5.23
C ASN A 17 6.85 0.77 -5.76
N ILE A 18 7.05 0.80 -7.08
CA ILE A 18 7.67 1.92 -7.79
C ILE A 18 6.64 2.46 -8.79
N CYS A 19 6.16 3.69 -8.57
CA CYS A 19 5.23 4.36 -9.47
C CYS A 19 5.92 5.55 -10.14
N VAL A 20 5.88 5.61 -11.47
CA VAL A 20 6.56 6.65 -12.25
C VAL A 20 5.57 7.39 -13.13
N ARG A 21 5.56 8.72 -13.05
CA ARG A 21 4.70 9.63 -13.84
C ARG A 21 3.22 9.29 -13.75
N ALA A 22 2.78 8.80 -12.60
CA ALA A 22 1.37 8.46 -12.36
C ALA A 22 0.58 9.69 -11.90
N ASN A 23 -0.62 9.87 -12.44
CA ASN A 23 -1.61 10.77 -11.88
C ASN A 23 -2.36 10.03 -10.75
N ARG A 24 -2.16 10.47 -9.49
CA ARG A 24 -2.51 9.75 -8.25
C ARG A 24 -1.85 8.37 -8.18
N ALA A 25 -0.58 8.32 -7.78
CA ALA A 25 0.14 7.04 -7.72
C ALA A 25 -0.57 6.04 -6.81
N VAL A 26 -0.89 6.45 -5.58
CA VAL A 26 -1.85 5.76 -4.72
C VAL A 26 -3.06 6.66 -4.51
N LEU A 27 -4.24 6.11 -4.79
CA LEU A 27 -5.51 6.72 -4.39
C LEU A 27 -6.09 5.89 -3.25
N LEU A 28 -6.20 6.50 -2.07
CA LEU A 28 -6.90 5.98 -0.90
C LEU A 28 -8.29 6.64 -0.82
N GLY A 29 -9.30 5.92 -1.35
CA GLY A 29 -10.68 6.38 -1.51
C GLY A 29 -11.51 6.27 -0.23
N GLY A 30 -11.06 6.94 0.83
CA GLY A 30 -11.54 6.71 2.20
C GLY A 30 -10.99 5.41 2.77
N GLY A 31 -11.74 4.79 3.69
CA GLY A 31 -11.34 3.54 4.32
C GLY A 31 -10.23 3.73 5.35
N ARG A 32 -9.97 2.69 6.13
CA ARG A 32 -9.20 2.82 7.36
C ARG A 32 -8.16 1.72 7.52
N ASP A 33 -7.18 2.00 8.37
CA ASP A 33 -6.20 0.99 8.79
C ASP A 33 -5.40 0.36 7.64
N ASN A 34 -5.27 1.06 6.52
CA ASN A 34 -4.35 0.69 5.44
C ASN A 34 -2.92 1.12 5.78
N VAL A 35 -1.94 0.44 5.20
CA VAL A 35 -0.52 0.74 5.38
C VAL A 35 0.12 0.97 4.02
N ILE A 36 0.50 2.22 3.74
CA ILE A 36 1.19 2.62 2.52
C ILE A 36 2.64 2.92 2.90
N GLU A 37 3.52 1.96 2.63
CA GLU A 37 4.86 1.98 3.21
C GLU A 37 5.94 1.55 2.21
N ASN A 38 7.13 2.18 2.27
CA ASN A 38 8.29 1.69 1.52
C ASN A 38 8.10 1.68 0.00
N ASN A 39 7.33 2.63 -0.52
CA ASN A 39 7.12 2.82 -1.95
C ASN A 39 7.98 3.96 -2.49
N ILE A 40 8.29 3.93 -3.78
CA ILE A 40 8.99 5.00 -4.51
C ILE A 40 8.00 5.62 -5.50
N PHE A 41 7.89 6.94 -5.44
CA PHE A 41 7.08 7.75 -6.33
C PHE A 41 7.99 8.73 -7.08
N VAL A 42 8.00 8.65 -8.41
CA VAL A 42 8.83 9.51 -9.26
C VAL A 42 7.92 10.30 -10.20
N ASP A 43 7.99 11.62 -10.15
CA ASP A 43 7.21 12.55 -10.98
C ASP A 43 5.70 12.29 -10.97
N CYS A 44 5.17 11.82 -9.83
CA CYS A 44 3.74 11.56 -9.67
C CYS A 44 3.00 12.83 -9.25
N ASN A 45 1.77 13.02 -9.76
CA ASN A 45 0.99 14.22 -9.47
C ASN A 45 -0.49 13.90 -9.20
N PRO A 46 -0.92 13.78 -7.93
CA PRO A 46 -0.08 13.58 -6.76
C PRO A 46 0.50 12.16 -6.67
N ALA A 47 1.49 11.94 -5.80
CA ALA A 47 1.93 10.61 -5.39
C ALA A 47 0.87 9.96 -4.48
N MET A 48 0.48 10.63 -3.40
CA MET A 48 -0.57 10.19 -2.48
C MET A 48 -1.81 11.07 -2.62
N HIS A 49 -2.94 10.47 -2.98
CA HIS A 49 -4.26 11.10 -2.87
C HIS A 49 -5.07 10.37 -1.80
N VAL A 50 -5.60 11.12 -0.84
CA VAL A 50 -6.49 10.59 0.20
C VAL A 50 -7.74 11.44 0.25
N ASP A 51 -8.91 10.80 0.14
CA ASP A 51 -10.20 11.46 0.27
C ASP A 51 -10.99 10.91 1.46
N ALA A 52 -11.90 11.72 2.01
CA ALA A 52 -12.83 11.31 3.04
C ALA A 52 -14.15 10.86 2.43
N ARG A 53 -14.10 9.95 1.45
CA ARG A 53 -15.31 9.44 0.76
C ARG A 53 -16.33 8.81 1.70
N GLY A 54 -15.84 8.34 2.85
CA GLY A 54 -16.57 8.10 4.10
C GLY A 54 -17.73 9.01 4.42
N LEU A 55 -17.48 10.30 4.20
CA LEU A 55 -18.28 11.41 4.67
C LEU A 55 -19.10 12.06 3.57
N ALA A 56 -19.02 11.56 2.33
CA ALA A 56 -19.79 12.07 1.21
C ALA A 56 -21.31 11.90 1.43
N ASP A 57 -22.10 12.72 0.73
CA ASP A 57 -23.58 12.68 0.88
C ASP A 57 -24.18 11.36 0.39
N TRP A 58 -23.60 10.75 -0.64
CA TRP A 58 -24.10 9.49 -1.18
C TRP A 58 -23.94 8.30 -0.22
N THR A 59 -23.01 8.39 0.74
CA THR A 59 -22.81 7.38 1.79
C THR A 59 -23.63 7.65 3.06
N LYS A 60 -24.46 8.71 3.08
CA LYS A 60 -25.23 9.12 4.26
C LYS A 60 -26.13 8.01 4.80
N SER A 61 -26.73 7.20 3.93
CA SER A 61 -27.64 6.12 4.34
C SER A 61 -26.98 5.05 5.21
N TYR A 62 -25.67 4.83 5.03
CA TYR A 62 -24.89 3.93 5.89
C TYR A 62 -24.58 4.56 7.24
N ARG A 63 -24.44 5.89 7.31
CA ARG A 63 -24.09 6.60 8.55
C ARG A 63 -25.30 6.90 9.44
N ASP A 64 -26.46 7.17 8.85
CA ASP A 64 -27.70 7.44 9.58
C ASP A 64 -28.52 6.17 9.89
N GLY A 65 -28.02 5.00 9.50
CA GLY A 65 -28.62 3.70 9.78
C GLY A 65 -29.85 3.39 8.94
N THR A 66 -30.18 4.19 7.93
CA THR A 66 -31.26 3.88 6.98
C THR A 66 -30.91 2.72 6.06
N ASN A 67 -29.62 2.48 5.84
CA ASN A 67 -29.10 1.29 5.17
C ASN A 67 -28.06 0.58 6.05
N ASN A 68 -28.49 -0.51 6.69
CA ASN A 68 -27.63 -1.30 7.59
C ASN A 68 -27.00 -2.53 6.93
N TRP A 69 -27.19 -2.73 5.63
CA TRP A 69 -26.79 -3.98 4.95
C TRP A 69 -25.33 -4.36 5.22
N MET A 70 -24.39 -3.41 5.14
CA MET A 70 -22.97 -3.68 5.39
C MET A 70 -22.70 -4.05 6.86
N PHE A 71 -23.37 -3.39 7.80
CA PHE A 71 -23.21 -3.63 9.23
C PHE A 71 -23.83 -4.96 9.67
N ASP A 72 -24.94 -5.35 9.06
CA ASP A 72 -25.58 -6.63 9.34
C ASP A 72 -24.72 -7.79 8.82
N ARG A 73 -24.15 -7.67 7.61
CA ARG A 73 -23.18 -8.65 7.07
C ARG A 73 -21.91 -8.75 7.92
N LEU A 74 -21.41 -7.64 8.44
CA LEU A 74 -20.26 -7.64 9.35
C LEU A 74 -20.56 -8.40 10.66
N LYS A 75 -21.79 -8.32 11.18
CA LYS A 75 -22.20 -9.08 12.37
C LYS A 75 -22.35 -10.57 12.08
N GLU A 76 -22.88 -10.93 10.91
CA GLU A 76 -23.08 -12.34 10.50
C GLU A 76 -21.78 -13.16 10.52
N VAL A 77 -20.63 -12.53 10.26
CA VAL A 77 -19.32 -13.20 10.26
C VAL A 77 -18.65 -13.25 11.63
N ASN A 78 -19.28 -12.76 12.70
CA ASN A 78 -18.70 -12.66 14.05
C ASN A 78 -17.32 -11.96 14.04
N HIS A 79 -17.23 -10.80 13.38
CA HIS A 79 -15.98 -10.06 13.16
C HIS A 79 -15.16 -9.75 14.43
N ASN A 80 -15.79 -9.73 15.61
CA ASN A 80 -15.16 -9.48 16.90
C ASN A 80 -14.75 -10.76 17.66
N GLN A 81 -14.86 -11.94 17.04
CA GLN A 81 -14.43 -13.22 17.58
C GLN A 81 -13.31 -13.83 16.70
N PRO A 82 -12.54 -14.81 17.22
CA PRO A 82 -11.59 -15.56 16.41
C PRO A 82 -12.29 -16.25 15.23
N PRO A 83 -11.66 -16.33 14.03
CA PRO A 83 -10.26 -15.95 13.76
C PRO A 83 -10.05 -14.45 13.53
N TYR A 84 -11.10 -13.68 13.25
CA TYR A 84 -11.00 -12.28 12.83
C TYR A 84 -10.43 -11.37 13.90
N SER A 85 -10.83 -11.52 15.17
CA SER A 85 -10.32 -10.66 16.24
C SER A 85 -8.84 -10.89 16.57
N VAL A 86 -8.32 -12.07 16.26
CA VAL A 86 -6.89 -12.39 16.44
C VAL A 86 -6.08 -11.87 15.26
N GLN A 87 -6.55 -12.13 14.03
CA GLN A 87 -5.83 -11.75 12.82
C GLN A 87 -5.94 -10.25 12.52
N TYR A 88 -7.08 -9.63 12.85
CA TYR A 88 -7.40 -8.22 12.58
C TYR A 88 -7.95 -7.53 13.84
N PRO A 89 -7.11 -7.26 14.86
CA PRO A 89 -7.59 -6.70 16.13
C PRO A 89 -8.34 -5.36 15.99
N LYS A 90 -7.96 -4.55 14.99
CA LYS A 90 -8.65 -3.28 14.71
C LYS A 90 -10.07 -3.48 14.15
N LEU A 91 -10.30 -4.56 13.39
CA LEU A 91 -11.62 -4.90 12.86
C LEU A 91 -12.59 -5.26 13.99
N ALA A 92 -12.12 -5.95 15.02
CA ALA A 92 -12.94 -6.41 16.13
C ALA A 92 -13.69 -5.27 16.84
N ASN A 93 -13.08 -4.07 16.87
CA ASN A 93 -13.62 -2.90 17.56
C ASN A 93 -14.09 -1.81 16.57
N ILE A 94 -14.26 -2.14 15.29
CA ILE A 94 -14.53 -1.14 14.23
C ILE A 94 -15.83 -0.36 14.45
N LEU A 95 -16.82 -0.97 15.12
CA LEU A 95 -18.12 -0.37 15.42
C LEU A 95 -18.13 0.48 16.70
N GLU A 96 -17.02 0.49 17.45
CA GLU A 96 -16.87 1.31 18.67
C GLU A 96 -16.30 2.71 18.36
N ASP A 97 -15.92 2.95 17.10
CA ASP A 97 -15.42 4.23 16.58
C ASP A 97 -16.30 4.68 15.38
N ASP A 98 -15.82 5.62 14.56
CA ASP A 98 -16.50 6.09 13.34
C ASP A 98 -16.04 5.28 12.10
N PRO A 99 -16.66 4.15 11.74
CA PRO A 99 -16.16 3.23 10.69
C PRO A 99 -15.98 3.89 9.31
N TRP A 100 -16.74 4.95 9.02
CA TRP A 100 -16.69 5.70 7.78
C TRP A 100 -15.54 6.73 7.71
N VAL A 101 -14.95 7.15 8.82
CA VAL A 101 -13.84 8.14 8.78
C VAL A 101 -12.53 7.41 8.43
N PRO A 102 -11.68 7.95 7.53
CA PRO A 102 -10.47 7.27 7.09
C PRO A 102 -9.31 7.35 8.11
N LYS A 103 -9.57 6.89 9.35
CA LYS A 103 -8.62 6.93 10.46
C LYS A 103 -7.64 5.75 10.43
N GLY A 104 -6.54 5.88 11.14
CA GLY A 104 -5.62 4.77 11.42
C GLY A 104 -4.82 4.28 10.22
N ASN A 105 -4.94 4.96 9.07
CA ASN A 105 -4.10 4.71 7.90
C ASN A 105 -2.67 5.19 8.19
N VAL A 106 -1.70 4.36 7.86
CA VAL A 106 -0.27 4.65 8.01
C VAL A 106 0.32 4.96 6.64
N ILE A 107 0.97 6.10 6.50
CA ILE A 107 1.73 6.50 5.30
C ILE A 107 3.16 6.75 5.75
N ALA A 108 4.01 5.75 5.60
CA ALA A 108 5.33 5.79 6.23
C ALA A 108 6.48 5.36 5.33
N ARG A 109 7.67 5.95 5.51
CA ARG A 109 8.89 5.45 4.85
C ARG A 109 8.77 5.34 3.34
N ASN A 110 8.02 6.23 2.70
CA ASN A 110 7.97 6.31 1.25
C ASN A 110 8.97 7.33 0.74
N ILE A 111 9.41 7.19 -0.50
CA ILE A 111 10.24 8.16 -1.22
C ILE A 111 9.37 8.82 -2.29
N CYS A 112 9.36 10.15 -2.32
CA CYS A 112 8.75 10.93 -3.38
C CYS A 112 9.79 11.90 -3.95
N VAL A 113 10.05 11.78 -5.26
CA VAL A 113 10.95 12.68 -5.99
C VAL A 113 10.18 13.28 -7.16
N GLY A 114 10.20 14.61 -7.25
CA GLY A 114 9.44 15.34 -8.24
C GLY A 114 7.92 15.28 -8.02
N GLY A 115 7.18 16.01 -8.87
CA GLY A 115 5.72 16.04 -8.80
C GLY A 115 5.14 16.64 -7.50
N LYS A 116 3.95 16.17 -7.11
CA LYS A 116 3.22 16.60 -5.89
C LYS A 116 3.15 15.43 -4.92
N TRP A 117 3.71 15.57 -3.72
CA TRP A 117 3.70 14.50 -2.70
C TRP A 117 2.28 14.09 -2.28
N LEU A 118 1.51 15.02 -1.72
CA LEU A 118 0.27 14.68 -1.02
C LEU A 118 -0.88 15.59 -1.45
N ASP A 119 -2.06 14.98 -1.56
CA ASP A 119 -3.33 15.64 -1.88
C ASP A 119 -4.43 15.09 -0.95
N LEU A 120 -4.99 15.94 -0.09
CA LEU A 120 -6.00 15.57 0.90
C LEU A 120 -7.32 16.24 0.59
N HIS A 121 -8.40 15.45 0.48
CA HIS A 121 -9.73 15.93 0.14
C HIS A 121 -10.75 15.62 1.25
N GLY A 122 -11.08 16.63 2.06
CA GLY A 122 -12.01 16.47 3.19
C GLY A 122 -11.46 15.63 4.34
N VAL A 123 -10.14 15.40 4.36
CA VAL A 123 -9.43 14.59 5.36
C VAL A 123 -8.76 15.52 6.37
N ASP A 124 -9.00 15.30 7.66
CA ASP A 124 -8.16 15.87 8.71
C ASP A 124 -6.81 15.11 8.74
N PRO A 125 -5.66 15.77 8.53
CA PRO A 125 -4.36 15.12 8.60
C PRO A 125 -4.11 14.34 9.90
N LYS A 126 -4.77 14.70 11.01
CA LYS A 126 -4.68 13.98 12.29
C LYS A 126 -5.28 12.57 12.26
N TRP A 127 -6.09 12.25 11.26
CA TRP A 127 -6.61 10.90 11.05
C TRP A 127 -5.57 9.95 10.44
N LEU A 128 -4.51 10.53 9.85
CA LEU A 128 -3.46 9.80 9.17
C LEU A 128 -2.21 9.77 10.05
N ASP A 129 -1.57 8.61 10.10
CA ASP A 129 -0.28 8.43 10.72
C ASP A 129 0.82 8.55 9.66
N MET A 130 1.36 9.76 9.49
CA MET A 130 2.39 10.06 8.51
C MET A 130 3.76 10.12 9.17
N GLN A 131 4.64 9.18 8.81
CA GLN A 131 5.95 9.03 9.48
C GLN A 131 7.06 8.92 8.44
N ASP A 132 8.18 9.59 8.67
CA ASP A 132 9.45 9.22 8.04
C ASP A 132 9.39 9.10 6.50
N ASN A 133 8.64 9.96 5.80
CA ASN A 133 8.59 9.96 4.33
C ASN A 133 9.69 10.88 3.77
N PHE A 134 10.49 10.37 2.83
CA PHE A 134 11.49 11.14 2.11
C PHE A 134 10.82 11.92 0.98
N THR A 135 10.53 13.20 1.20
CA THR A 135 9.78 14.03 0.23
C THR A 135 10.57 15.23 -0.29
N GLU A 136 11.78 15.43 0.25
CA GLU A 136 12.68 16.52 -0.11
C GLU A 136 14.11 16.00 -0.18
N GLY A 137 14.91 16.56 -1.10
CA GLY A 137 16.30 16.19 -1.33
C GLY A 137 16.49 15.05 -2.34
N ASP A 138 17.72 14.58 -2.45
CA ASP A 138 18.12 13.50 -3.36
C ASP A 138 18.21 12.16 -2.60
N PRO A 139 17.39 11.15 -2.94
CA PRO A 139 17.50 9.83 -2.32
C PRO A 139 18.69 9.02 -2.86
N MET A 140 19.45 9.52 -3.83
CA MET A 140 20.61 8.85 -4.44
C MET A 140 20.25 7.57 -5.21
N PHE A 141 19.34 7.69 -6.18
CA PHE A 141 19.08 6.61 -7.16
C PHE A 141 20.34 6.31 -8.00
N LEU A 142 20.50 5.07 -8.47
CA LEU A 142 21.65 4.65 -9.27
C LEU A 142 21.63 5.24 -10.69
N ASP A 143 20.51 5.12 -11.41
CA ASP A 143 20.38 5.62 -12.79
C ASP A 143 18.90 5.89 -13.12
N PRO A 144 18.31 7.00 -12.59
CA PRO A 144 16.89 7.28 -12.76
C PRO A 144 16.49 7.55 -14.22
N ASP A 145 17.41 8.03 -15.06
CA ASP A 145 17.17 8.25 -16.50
C ASP A 145 16.93 6.92 -17.24
N LYS A 146 17.51 5.82 -16.73
CA LYS A 146 17.27 4.46 -17.21
C LYS A 146 16.24 3.69 -16.38
N MET A 147 15.46 4.38 -15.54
CA MET A 147 14.47 3.80 -14.64
C MET A 147 15.06 2.84 -13.57
N ASP A 148 16.35 3.00 -13.25
CA ASP A 148 16.99 2.27 -12.15
C ASP A 148 16.90 3.08 -10.85
N PHE A 149 15.81 2.83 -10.12
CA PHE A 149 15.51 3.49 -8.84
C PHE A 149 16.06 2.74 -7.63
N ARG A 150 17.00 1.81 -7.84
CA ARG A 150 17.78 1.26 -6.72
C ARG A 150 18.57 2.39 -6.06
N LEU A 151 18.61 2.38 -4.74
CA LEU A 151 19.35 3.37 -3.98
C LEU A 151 20.84 2.99 -3.87
N ARG A 152 21.72 3.99 -3.90
CA ARG A 152 23.13 3.83 -3.54
C ARG A 152 23.25 3.43 -2.05
N PRO A 153 24.27 2.64 -1.65
CA PRO A 153 24.41 2.15 -0.26
C PRO A 153 24.48 3.25 0.81
N ASP A 154 24.94 4.45 0.44
CA ASP A 154 25.05 5.63 1.28
C ASP A 154 23.80 6.53 1.28
N SER A 155 22.70 6.07 0.68
CA SER A 155 21.46 6.83 0.57
C SER A 155 20.92 7.29 1.94
N PRO A 156 20.48 8.56 2.07
CA PRO A 156 19.85 9.05 3.29
C PRO A 156 18.49 8.38 3.58
N ALA A 157 17.83 7.79 2.58
CA ALA A 157 16.55 7.11 2.77
C ALA A 157 16.67 5.88 3.69
N PHE A 158 17.84 5.26 3.80
CA PHE A 158 18.03 4.18 4.77
C PHE A 158 17.96 4.65 6.23
N LYS A 159 18.26 5.94 6.51
CA LYS A 159 18.22 6.50 7.86
C LYS A 159 16.80 6.66 8.41
N ILE A 160 15.82 6.85 7.52
CA ILE A 160 14.40 6.91 7.88
C ILE A 160 13.77 5.52 7.91
N GLY A 161 14.55 4.45 7.69
CA GLY A 161 14.10 3.06 7.73
C GLY A 161 13.55 2.52 6.41
N PHE A 162 13.74 3.23 5.29
CA PHE A 162 13.44 2.67 3.96
C PHE A 162 14.25 1.38 3.75
N LYS A 163 13.66 0.38 3.11
CA LYS A 163 14.29 -0.88 2.71
C LYS A 163 14.37 -0.92 1.21
N GLN A 164 15.52 -1.31 0.68
CA GLN A 164 15.73 -1.44 -0.77
C GLN A 164 14.64 -2.33 -1.38
N ILE A 165 14.00 -1.87 -2.46
CA ILE A 165 13.06 -2.67 -3.23
C ILE A 165 13.86 -3.67 -4.08
N PRO A 166 13.62 -4.99 -3.96
CA PRO A 166 14.35 -6.02 -4.70
C PRO A 166 13.86 -6.09 -6.15
N THR A 167 14.23 -5.09 -6.97
CA THR A 167 13.78 -4.93 -8.35
C THR A 167 14.20 -6.08 -9.27
N ASP A 168 15.28 -6.78 -8.93
CA ASP A 168 15.73 -8.02 -9.56
C ASP A 168 14.79 -9.22 -9.31
N ARG A 169 13.82 -9.06 -8.39
CA ARG A 169 12.85 -10.09 -8.00
C ARG A 169 11.40 -9.68 -8.25
N ILE A 170 11.19 -8.64 -9.05
CA ILE A 170 9.87 -8.16 -9.46
C ILE A 170 9.65 -8.48 -10.94
N GLY A 171 8.45 -8.93 -11.29
CA GLY A 171 8.06 -9.23 -12.68
C GLY A 171 7.67 -10.68 -12.89
N LEU A 172 7.77 -11.13 -14.13
CA LEU A 172 7.48 -12.53 -14.49
C LEU A 172 8.68 -13.41 -14.17
N TYR A 173 8.44 -14.47 -13.42
CA TYR A 173 9.38 -15.55 -13.18
C TYR A 173 8.77 -16.87 -13.60
N GLU A 174 9.61 -17.82 -13.98
CA GLU A 174 9.15 -19.18 -14.19
C GLU A 174 8.89 -19.85 -12.83
N ASP A 175 7.75 -20.52 -12.72
CA ASP A 175 7.36 -21.31 -11.55
C ASP A 175 6.50 -22.52 -11.97
N GLU A 176 5.94 -23.23 -10.99
CA GLU A 176 5.08 -24.40 -11.22
C GLU A 176 3.89 -24.11 -12.15
N TYR A 177 3.35 -22.88 -12.10
CA TYR A 177 2.18 -22.41 -12.82
C TYR A 177 2.54 -21.63 -14.11
N ARG A 178 3.73 -21.03 -14.18
CA ARG A 178 4.28 -20.30 -15.34
C ARG A 178 5.54 -20.98 -15.85
N ARG A 179 5.38 -21.98 -16.71
CA ARG A 179 6.49 -22.79 -17.25
C ARG A 179 7.28 -22.17 -18.40
N SER A 180 6.86 -20.99 -18.86
CA SER A 180 7.56 -20.26 -19.92
C SER A 180 7.19 -18.78 -19.86
N LEU A 181 8.16 -17.92 -20.19
CA LEU A 181 7.95 -16.49 -20.29
C LEU A 181 7.51 -16.09 -21.71
N PRO A 182 6.65 -15.08 -21.86
CA PRO A 182 6.12 -14.66 -23.16
C PRO A 182 7.17 -14.02 -24.09
N TYR A 183 8.38 -13.76 -23.57
CA TYR A 183 9.55 -13.30 -24.32
C TYR A 183 10.82 -13.62 -23.53
N ASP A 184 11.95 -13.69 -24.24
CA ASP A 184 13.26 -13.99 -23.68
C ASP A 184 13.76 -12.79 -22.84
N ILE A 185 13.63 -12.87 -21.51
CA ILE A 185 14.01 -11.78 -20.59
C ILE A 185 15.55 -11.58 -20.58
N SER A 186 16.30 -12.56 -21.08
CA SER A 186 17.76 -12.50 -21.21
C SER A 186 18.27 -11.39 -22.16
N ALA A 187 17.41 -10.86 -23.04
CA ALA A 187 17.78 -9.84 -24.02
C ALA A 187 17.65 -8.39 -23.50
N SER A 188 17.03 -8.17 -22.34
CA SER A 188 16.85 -6.83 -21.77
C SER A 188 17.31 -6.79 -20.32
N CYS A 189 18.49 -6.20 -20.12
CA CYS A 189 19.11 -5.87 -18.84
C CYS A 189 19.87 -7.03 -18.17
N GLY A 190 21.20 -7.00 -18.33
CA GLY A 190 22.10 -7.90 -17.64
C GLY A 190 22.05 -7.68 -16.13
N THR A 191 21.52 -8.63 -15.38
CA THR A 191 22.06 -9.14 -14.10
C THR A 191 21.38 -10.49 -13.86
N SER A 192 22.19 -11.52 -13.67
CA SER A 192 21.80 -12.91 -13.41
C SER A 192 20.89 -13.06 -12.19
N VAL A 193 19.70 -13.62 -12.38
CA VAL A 193 18.82 -14.07 -11.30
C VAL A 193 19.15 -15.53 -10.96
N ILE A 194 19.89 -15.74 -9.87
CA ILE A 194 19.91 -17.00 -9.14
C ILE A 194 19.74 -16.66 -7.66
N GLY A 195 18.69 -17.18 -7.04
CA GLY A 195 18.49 -17.10 -5.60
C GLY A 195 17.03 -17.27 -5.20
N LEU A 196 16.67 -18.50 -4.81
CA LEU A 196 15.46 -18.76 -4.04
C LEU A 196 15.47 -17.87 -2.80
N TYR A 197 14.44 -17.07 -2.62
CA TYR A 197 14.17 -16.43 -1.35
C TYR A 197 12.82 -16.96 -0.88
N GLU A 198 12.89 -17.96 -0.01
CA GLU A 198 11.76 -18.29 0.83
C GLU A 198 11.63 -17.17 1.87
N ASP A 199 10.56 -16.39 1.74
CA ASP A 199 10.21 -15.39 2.73
C ASP A 199 9.67 -16.08 4.00
N GLU A 200 10.15 -15.62 5.16
CA GLU A 200 9.70 -16.00 6.50
C GLU A 200 8.18 -15.82 6.71
N TYR A 201 7.50 -15.13 5.79
CA TYR A 201 6.06 -14.93 5.75
C TYR A 201 5.24 -16.21 5.51
N ARG A 202 5.74 -17.18 4.72
CA ARG A 202 5.02 -18.46 4.56
C ARG A 202 5.06 -19.33 5.82
N ARG A 203 6.03 -19.11 6.71
CA ARG A 203 6.16 -19.85 7.98
C ARG A 203 5.25 -19.32 9.10
N SER A 204 4.66 -18.14 8.94
CA SER A 204 3.78 -17.53 9.96
C SER A 204 2.28 -17.74 9.70
N LEU A 205 1.91 -18.37 8.59
CA LEU A 205 0.54 -18.76 8.30
C LEU A 205 0.32 -20.20 8.80
N PRO A 206 -0.63 -20.44 9.72
CA PRO A 206 -1.02 -21.80 10.06
C PRO A 206 -1.51 -22.54 8.81
N GLU A 207 -0.99 -23.74 8.58
CA GLU A 207 -1.48 -24.65 7.54
C GLU A 207 -2.99 -24.84 7.70
N GLN A 208 -3.76 -24.36 6.72
CA GLN A 208 -5.18 -24.63 6.66
C GLN A 208 -5.34 -26.08 6.18
N HIS A 209 -5.62 -26.98 7.11
CA HIS A 209 -6.04 -28.35 6.80
C HIS A 209 -7.37 -28.36 6.05
N GLN A 210 -7.46 -29.32 5.12
CA GLN A 210 -8.60 -29.75 4.30
C GLN A 210 -9.91 -29.90 5.07
#